data_AF-A0A3S0CRD3-F1
#
_entry.id   AF-A0A3S0CRD3-F1
#
_cell.length_a   1.000
_cell.length_b   1.000
_cell.length_c   1.000
_cell.angle_alpha   90.00
_cell.angle_beta   90.00
_cell.angle_gamma   90.00
#
_symmetry.space_group_name_H-M   'P 1'
#
loop_
_entity.id
_entity.type
_entity.pdbx_description
1 polymer ?
#
loop_
_entity_poly.entity_id
_entity_poly.type
_entity_poly.pdbx_seq_one_letter_code
_entity_poly.pdbx_strand_id
1 'polypeptide(L)'
;MSQNKIQYLLVNHLLKHGQISLKLPDNVNLEIGLTQENDNGDLAIEPNYCWIIASQEDRLASIDSYNLGISFPENEKVFLDDVSENVKGKQIRKLNII
;
A
#
# COMPACT_ATOMS: atom_id res chain seq x y z
N MET A 1 27.25 -2.61 -1.79
CA MET A 1 26.37 -1.41 -1.95
C MET A 1 24.92 -1.85 -1.75
N SER A 2 24.05 -0.98 -1.26
CA SER A 2 22.78 -0.66 -1.96
C SER A 2 21.55 -0.49 -1.06
N GLN A 3 21.44 -1.15 0.10
CA GLN A 3 20.18 -1.14 0.87
C GLN A 3 19.81 0.28 1.33
N ASN A 4 20.75 1.00 1.92
CA ASN A 4 20.57 2.40 2.27
C ASN A 4 20.45 3.31 1.03
N LYS A 5 21.02 2.94 -0.12
CA LYS A 5 20.97 3.76 -1.35
C LYS A 5 19.58 3.70 -1.99
N ILE A 6 18.98 2.52 -2.09
CA ILE A 6 17.63 2.37 -2.65
C ILE A 6 16.62 3.08 -1.75
N GLN A 7 16.67 2.85 -0.44
CA GLN A 7 15.81 3.55 0.51
C GLN A 7 15.98 5.07 0.40
N TYR A 8 17.22 5.57 0.37
CA TYR A 8 17.50 6.99 0.21
C TYR A 8 16.91 7.57 -1.08
N LEU A 9 17.05 6.87 -2.21
CA LEU A 9 16.49 7.30 -3.49
C LEU A 9 14.96 7.34 -3.47
N LEU A 10 14.32 6.30 -2.89
CA LEU A 10 12.86 6.24 -2.75
C LEU A 10 12.33 7.38 -1.88
N VAL A 11 12.94 7.60 -0.71
CA VAL A 11 12.53 8.67 0.21
C VAL A 11 12.68 10.05 -0.44
N ASN A 12 13.80 10.32 -1.11
CA ASN A 12 13.98 11.61 -1.78
C ASN A 12 13.00 11.80 -2.94
N HIS A 13 12.67 10.74 -3.67
CA HIS A 13 11.67 10.82 -4.72
C HIS A 13 10.30 11.16 -4.14
N LEU A 14 9.88 10.47 -3.07
CA LEU A 14 8.63 10.72 -2.37
C LEU A 14 8.54 12.14 -1.80
N LEU A 15 9.61 12.64 -1.17
CA LEU A 15 9.63 14.01 -0.63
C LEU A 15 9.55 15.07 -1.74
N LYS A 16 10.04 14.78 -2.94
CA LYS A 16 10.05 15.72 -4.06
C LYS A 16 8.76 15.68 -4.90
N HIS A 17 8.19 14.49 -5.09
CA HIS A 17 7.10 14.26 -6.03
C HIS A 17 5.79 13.83 -5.35
N GLY A 18 5.81 13.58 -4.04
CA GLY A 18 4.65 13.16 -3.26
C GLY A 18 4.29 11.69 -3.42
N GLN A 19 4.60 11.06 -4.54
CA GLN A 19 4.25 9.65 -4.81
C GLN A 19 5.26 8.94 -5.72
N ILE A 20 5.23 7.61 -5.71
CA ILE A 20 5.98 6.74 -6.61
C ILE A 20 5.16 5.49 -6.96
N SER A 21 5.29 5.01 -8.19
CA SER A 21 4.71 3.75 -8.65
C SER A 21 5.83 2.80 -9.08
N LEU A 22 5.79 1.57 -8.57
CA LEU A 22 6.74 0.51 -8.85
C LEU A 22 6.01 -0.64 -9.55
N LYS A 23 6.47 -0.99 -10.75
CA LYS A 23 6.03 -2.21 -11.44
C LYS A 23 6.86 -3.38 -10.95
N LEU A 24 6.20 -4.35 -10.33
CA LEU A 24 6.78 -5.57 -9.83
C LEU A 24 6.48 -6.73 -10.80
N PRO A 25 7.09 -7.91 -10.62
CA PRO A 25 6.71 -9.11 -11.37
C PRO A 25 5.22 -9.44 -11.25
N ASP A 26 4.73 -10.32 -12.12
CA ASP A 26 3.36 -10.85 -12.10
C ASP A 26 2.25 -9.78 -12.21
N ASN A 27 2.52 -8.70 -12.95
CA ASN A 27 1.63 -7.54 -13.13
C ASN A 27 1.18 -6.86 -11.83
N VAL A 28 1.98 -6.98 -10.76
CA VAL A 28 1.73 -6.28 -9.52
C VAL A 28 2.24 -4.84 -9.63
N ASN A 29 1.39 -3.86 -9.32
CA ASN A 29 1.80 -2.47 -9.17
C ASN A 29 1.78 -2.11 -7.68
N LEU A 30 2.85 -1.48 -7.21
CA LEU A 30 2.95 -0.93 -5.86
C LEU A 30 3.07 0.58 -5.94
N GLU A 31 2.09 1.29 -5.41
CA GLU A 31 2.08 2.74 -5.31
C GLU A 31 2.28 3.14 -3.85
N ILE A 32 3.11 4.15 -3.63
CA ILE A 32 3.39 4.72 -2.31
C ILE A 32 3.27 6.23 -2.46
N GLY A 33 2.54 6.88 -1.56
CA GLY A 33 2.44 8.33 -1.57
C GLY A 33 2.26 8.96 -0.20
N LEU A 34 2.48 10.26 -0.17
CA LEU A 34 2.46 11.14 1.01
C LEU A 34 1.44 12.28 0.85
N THR A 35 0.70 12.28 -0.27
CA THR A 35 -0.21 13.37 -0.62
C THR A 35 -1.62 13.11 -0.14
N GLN A 36 -2.27 14.15 0.37
CA GLN A 36 -3.69 14.17 0.72
C GLN A 36 -4.35 15.39 0.06
N GLU A 37 -5.65 15.28 -0.22
CA GLU A 37 -6.46 16.40 -0.64
C GLU A 37 -6.62 17.39 0.53
N ASN A 38 -6.26 18.64 0.32
CA ASN A 38 -6.44 19.70 1.32
C ASN A 38 -7.85 20.31 1.26
N ASP A 39 -8.15 21.27 2.14
CA ASP A 39 -9.46 21.94 2.21
C ASP A 39 -9.90 22.64 0.90
N ASN A 40 -8.95 22.93 -0.01
CA ASN A 40 -9.22 23.55 -1.30
C ASN A 40 -9.43 22.51 -2.43
N GLY A 41 -9.30 21.21 -2.13
CA GLY A 41 -9.35 20.14 -3.13
C GLY A 41 -8.03 19.86 -3.85
N ASP A 42 -6.94 20.52 -3.43
CA ASP A 42 -5.63 20.32 -4.05
C ASP A 42 -4.85 19.21 -3.33
N LEU A 43 -4.17 18.37 -4.09
CA LEU A 43 -3.24 17.38 -3.53
C LEU A 43 -1.97 18.07 -3.02
N ALA A 44 -1.73 17.97 -1.71
CA ALA A 44 -0.53 18.47 -1.06
C ALA A 44 0.16 17.35 -0.27
N ILE A 45 1.50 17.41 -0.15
CA ILE A 45 2.24 16.50 0.73
C ILE A 45 1.87 16.83 2.18
N GLU A 46 1.30 15.86 2.89
CA GLU A 46 0.84 16.04 4.26
C GLU A 46 1.84 15.42 5.26
N PRO A 47 2.35 16.19 6.23
CA PRO A 47 3.22 15.65 7.28
C PRO A 47 2.53 14.52 8.05
N ASN A 48 3.21 13.39 8.20
CA ASN A 48 2.72 12.19 8.90
C ASN A 48 1.60 11.42 8.19
N TYR A 49 1.35 11.72 6.92
CA TYR A 49 0.46 10.92 6.10
C TYR A 49 1.26 10.04 5.13
N CYS A 50 0.86 8.79 5.01
CA CYS A 50 1.39 7.86 4.03
C CYS A 50 0.27 6.93 3.59
N TRP A 51 0.22 6.63 2.31
CA TRP A 51 -0.64 5.60 1.75
C TRP A 51 0.17 4.66 0.87
N ILE A 52 -0.27 3.41 0.85
CA ILE A 52 0.31 2.33 0.05
C ILE A 52 -0.85 1.62 -0.63
N ILE A 53 -0.75 1.47 -1.95
CA ILE A 53 -1.70 0.69 -2.75
C ILE A 53 -0.92 -0.41 -3.45
N ALA A 54 -1.32 -1.65 -3.23
CA ALA A 54 -0.87 -2.79 -4.01
C ALA A 54 -2.03 -3.25 -4.89
N SER A 55 -1.82 -3.30 -6.20
CA SER A 55 -2.82 -3.76 -7.16
C SER A 55 -2.26 -4.86 -8.06
N GLN A 56 -3.13 -5.79 -8.43
CA GLN A 56 -2.85 -6.85 -9.40
C GLN A 56 -4.12 -7.08 -10.21
N GLU A 57 -4.05 -6.82 -11.51
CA GLU A 57 -5.21 -6.90 -12.42
C GLU A 57 -6.37 -6.01 -11.94
N ASP A 58 -7.48 -6.61 -11.50
CA ASP A 58 -8.71 -5.96 -11.03
C ASP A 58 -8.87 -5.97 -9.51
N ARG A 59 -7.82 -6.38 -8.78
CA ARG A 59 -7.76 -6.44 -7.32
C ARG A 59 -6.83 -5.36 -6.79
N LEU A 60 -7.21 -4.72 -5.70
CA LEU A 60 -6.36 -3.80 -4.96
C LEU A 60 -6.52 -3.97 -3.45
N ALA A 61 -5.42 -3.74 -2.74
CA ALA A 61 -5.40 -3.54 -1.31
C ALA A 61 -4.73 -2.19 -1.04
N SER A 62 -5.39 -1.36 -0.22
CA SER A 62 -4.88 -0.08 0.21
C SER A 62 -4.73 -0.04 1.72
N ILE A 63 -3.69 0.64 2.18
CA ILE A 63 -3.54 1.04 3.57
C ILE A 63 -3.06 2.49 3.57
N ASP A 64 -3.70 3.32 4.39
CA ASP A 64 -3.23 4.66 4.69
C ASP A 64 -3.03 4.82 6.20
N SER A 65 -2.61 6.00 6.64
CA SER A 65 -2.40 6.29 8.07
C SER A 65 -3.62 6.04 8.97
N TYR A 66 -4.82 5.96 8.39
CA TYR A 66 -6.11 5.91 9.08
C TYR A 66 -7.00 4.72 8.66
N ASN A 67 -6.86 4.21 7.44
CA ASN A 67 -7.77 3.26 6.84
C ASN A 67 -7.07 2.05 6.24
N LEU A 68 -7.83 0.96 6.12
CA LEU A 68 -7.50 -0.23 5.34
C LEU A 68 -8.64 -0.47 4.35
N GLY A 69 -8.31 -0.57 3.07
CA GLY A 69 -9.26 -0.80 1.99
C GLY A 69 -8.88 -2.03 1.16
N ILE A 70 -9.89 -2.72 0.66
CA ILE A 70 -9.73 -3.84 -0.27
C ILE A 70 -10.81 -3.68 -1.34
N SER A 71 -10.44 -3.83 -2.61
CA SER A 71 -11.39 -3.84 -3.73
C SER A 71 -11.02 -4.94 -4.72
N PHE A 72 -12.05 -5.55 -5.31
CA PHE A 72 -12.00 -6.65 -6.26
C PHE A 72 -13.31 -6.65 -7.07
N PRO A 73 -13.38 -7.36 -8.21
CA PRO A 73 -14.62 -7.44 -9.00
C PRO A 73 -15.75 -8.06 -8.18
N GLU A 74 -16.95 -7.49 -8.28
CA GLU A 74 -18.15 -8.07 -7.68
C GLU A 74 -18.42 -9.45 -8.28
N ASN A 75 -18.10 -10.49 -7.51
CA ASN A 75 -18.58 -11.86 -7.58
C ASN A 75 -18.36 -12.49 -6.20
N GLU A 76 -19.18 -13.47 -5.82
CA GLU A 76 -19.26 -14.11 -4.49
C GLU A 76 -17.89 -14.49 -3.88
N LYS A 77 -17.21 -13.57 -3.21
CA LYS A 77 -15.98 -13.83 -2.47
C LYS A 77 -16.24 -13.85 -0.98
N VAL A 78 -15.70 -14.86 -0.32
CA VAL A 78 -15.84 -15.04 1.12
C VAL A 78 -14.63 -14.43 1.80
N PHE A 79 -14.88 -13.47 2.70
CA PHE A 79 -13.86 -13.02 3.63
C PHE A 79 -13.67 -14.07 4.71
N LEU A 80 -12.48 -14.67 4.78
CA LEU A 80 -12.11 -15.56 5.87
C LEU A 80 -11.12 -14.84 6.79
N ASP A 81 -11.53 -14.60 8.03
CA ASP A 81 -10.60 -14.27 9.12
C ASP A 81 -9.96 -15.57 9.60
N ASP A 82 -8.65 -15.65 9.45
CA ASP A 82 -7.84 -16.80 9.85
C ASP A 82 -6.73 -16.36 10.81
N VAL A 83 -6.38 -17.23 11.75
CA VAL A 83 -5.25 -17.02 12.64
C VAL A 83 -4.09 -17.88 12.15
N SER A 84 -2.97 -17.23 11.85
CA SER A 84 -1.76 -17.93 11.43
C SER A 84 -0.55 -17.43 12.20
N GLU A 85 0.56 -18.15 12.14
CA GLU A 85 1.83 -17.71 12.72
C GLU A 85 2.71 -17.04 11.67
N ASN A 86 3.36 -15.94 12.05
CA ASN A 86 4.39 -15.34 11.22
C ASN A 86 5.73 -16.09 11.35
N VAL A 87 6.72 -15.73 10.54
CA VAL A 87 8.10 -16.30 10.56
C VAL A 87 8.84 -16.17 11.90
N LYS A 88 8.30 -15.43 12.88
CA LYS A 88 8.85 -15.27 14.23
C LYS A 88 8.01 -16.00 15.30
N GLY A 89 7.04 -16.83 14.90
CA GLY A 89 6.14 -17.56 15.81
C GLY A 89 5.10 -16.68 16.51
N LYS A 90 4.90 -15.43 16.07
CA LYS A 90 3.85 -14.56 16.60
C LYS A 90 2.56 -14.82 15.83
N GLN A 91 1.46 -15.03 16.55
CA GLN A 91 0.13 -15.10 15.95
C GLN A 91 -0.25 -13.78 15.28
N ILE A 92 -0.75 -13.90 14.05
CA ILE A 92 -1.27 -12.81 13.24
C ILE A 92 -2.66 -13.20 12.71
N ARG A 93 -3.58 -12.25 12.67
CA ARG A 93 -4.84 -12.41 11.94
C ARG A 93 -4.62 -12.08 10.47
N LYS A 94 -5.17 -12.91 9.60
CA LYS A 94 -5.14 -12.74 8.15
C LYS A 94 -6.56 -12.64 7.66
N LEU A 95 -6.80 -11.63 6.83
CA LEU A 95 -8.02 -11.55 6.04
C LEU A 95 -7.70 -12.17 4.68
N ASN A 96 -8.27 -13.34 4.41
CA ASN A 96 -8.13 -14.01 3.13
C ASN A 96 -9.34 -13.67 2.25
N ILE A 97 -9.07 -13.40 0.98
CA ILE A 97 -10.08 -13.19 -0.05
C ILE A 97 -10.03 -14.42 -0.95
N ILE A 98 -11.06 -15.26 -0.87
CA ILE A 98 -11.20 -16.46 -1.71
C ILE A 98 -12.25 -16.18 -2.78
#